data_AF-A0A535JDR9-F1
#
_entry.id   AF-A0A535JDR9-F1
#
_cell.length_a   1.000
_cell.length_b   1.000
_cell.length_c   1.000
_cell.angle_alpha   90.00
_cell.angle_beta   90.00
_cell.angle_gamma   90.00
#
_symmetry.space_group_name_H-M   'P 1'
#
loop_
_entity.id
_entity.type
_entity.pdbx_description
1 polymer ?
#
loop_
_entity_poly.entity_id
_entity_poly.type
_entity_poly.pdbx_seq_one_letter_code
_entity_poly.pdbx_strand_id
1 'polypeptide(L)'
;MGAVVLRGTAGREHTLTLRERVLYHQIHPAKLFADISTALVAIDLFWRHELVPGLIIAVLPPVLVSAVLLREGDLERYRASPMGAYLRRFMSPAVQALRLFGAAVAFYAAWYHVPAGIYGGIALVAICWANGVGRALARRRGLLGLLLVRRDHLLRDM
;
A
#
# COMPACT_ATOMS: atom_id res chain seq x y z
N MET A 1 27.13 -48.81 11.94
CA MET A 1 27.45 -47.45 12.40
C MET A 1 26.67 -46.45 11.56
N GLY A 2 25.43 -46.17 11.95
CA GLY A 2 24.50 -45.34 11.18
C GLY A 2 24.58 -43.88 11.63
N ALA A 3 24.90 -43.00 10.68
CA ALA A 3 24.91 -41.56 10.88
C ALA A 3 23.47 -41.03 10.98
N VAL A 4 23.05 -40.66 12.20
CA VAL A 4 21.85 -39.85 12.39
C VAL A 4 22.27 -38.38 12.32
N VAL A 5 22.24 -37.83 11.11
CA VAL A 5 22.26 -36.39 10.90
C VAL A 5 20.90 -35.87 11.36
N LEU A 6 20.83 -35.42 12.62
CA LEU A 6 19.71 -34.61 13.12
C LEU A 6 19.77 -33.26 12.40
N ARG A 7 19.20 -33.22 11.20
CA ARG A 7 18.92 -32.00 10.46
C ARG A 7 17.84 -31.27 11.25
N GLY A 8 18.29 -30.42 12.19
CA GLY A 8 17.44 -29.51 12.92
C GLY A 8 16.64 -28.67 11.93
N THR A 9 15.40 -29.08 11.67
CA THR A 9 14.37 -28.23 11.11
C THR A 9 13.97 -27.25 12.20
N ALA A 10 14.87 -26.31 12.50
CA ALA A 10 14.50 -25.03 13.05
C ALA A 10 13.68 -24.34 11.94
N GLY A 11 12.39 -24.67 11.91
CA GLY A 11 11.40 -23.81 11.28
C GLY A 11 11.60 -22.45 11.90
N ARG A 12 12.19 -21.53 11.13
CA ARG A 12 12.21 -20.12 11.49
C ARG A 12 10.75 -19.69 11.56
N GLU A 13 10.14 -19.74 12.74
CA GLU A 13 9.02 -18.88 13.08
C GLU A 13 9.53 -17.46 12.88
N HIS A 14 9.36 -16.95 11.66
CA HIS A 14 9.94 -15.70 11.25
C HIS A 14 8.99 -14.61 11.69
N THR A 15 8.96 -14.36 13.02
CA THR A 15 8.14 -13.34 13.67
C THR A 15 8.25 -12.05 12.85
N LEU A 16 7.11 -11.53 12.38
CA LEU A 16 7.08 -10.34 11.54
C LEU A 16 7.83 -9.18 12.21
N THR A 17 8.78 -8.60 11.49
CA THR A 17 9.49 -7.41 11.99
C THR A 17 8.51 -6.23 12.13
N LEU A 18 8.78 -5.28 13.03
CA LEU A 18 7.93 -4.09 13.20
C LEU A 18 7.73 -3.31 11.89
N ARG A 19 8.76 -3.24 11.04
CA ARG A 19 8.65 -2.63 9.70
C ARG A 19 7.69 -3.39 8.79
N GLU A 20 7.71 -4.72 8.82
CA GLU A 20 6.76 -5.54 8.07
C GLU A 20 5.33 -5.38 8.61
N ARG A 21 5.14 -5.35 9.93
CA ARG A 21 3.81 -5.08 10.53
C ARG A 21 3.28 -3.70 10.13
N VAL A 22 4.13 -2.67 10.16
CA VAL A 22 3.78 -1.32 9.70
C VAL A 22 3.48 -1.29 8.20
N LEU A 23 4.13 -2.10 7.38
CA LEU A 23 3.81 -2.16 5.97
C LEU A 23 2.47 -2.87 5.71
N TYR A 24 2.23 -3.99 6.39
CA TYR A 24 1.07 -4.85 6.14
C TYR A 24 -0.22 -4.30 6.75
N HIS A 25 -0.18 -3.52 7.83
CA HIS A 25 -1.42 -2.92 8.36
C HIS A 25 -2.05 -1.91 7.39
N GLN A 26 -1.24 -1.29 6.51
CA GLN A 26 -1.72 -0.29 5.54
C GLN A 26 -2.66 -0.87 4.48
N ILE A 27 -2.72 -2.20 4.35
CA ILE A 27 -3.54 -2.89 3.33
C ILE A 27 -4.67 -3.69 3.90
N HIS A 28 -4.83 -3.62 5.22
CA HIS A 28 -6.05 -4.11 5.81
C HIS A 28 -7.23 -3.32 5.23
N PRO A 29 -8.28 -3.98 4.73
CA PRO A 29 -9.42 -3.30 4.12
C PRO A 29 -10.06 -2.29 5.09
N ALA A 30 -10.08 -2.60 6.38
CA ALA A 30 -10.57 -1.66 7.40
C ALA A 30 -9.73 -0.37 7.47
N LYS A 31 -8.40 -0.45 7.29
CA LYS A 31 -7.53 0.72 7.27
C LYS A 31 -7.79 1.58 6.03
N LEU A 32 -7.91 0.94 4.87
CA LEU A 32 -8.19 1.65 3.63
C LEU A 32 -9.57 2.32 3.67
N PHE A 33 -10.58 1.62 4.20
CA PHE A 33 -11.92 2.17 4.41
C PHE A 33 -11.87 3.40 5.32
N ALA A 34 -11.22 3.27 6.49
CA ALA A 34 -11.05 4.37 7.42
C ALA A 34 -10.38 5.57 6.75
N ASP A 35 -9.24 5.36 6.08
CA ASP A 35 -8.48 6.42 5.41
C ASP A 35 -9.31 7.15 4.34
N ILE A 36 -10.08 6.42 3.52
CA ILE A 36 -10.93 7.00 2.47
C ILE A 36 -12.08 7.78 3.09
N SER A 37 -12.83 7.16 4.00
CA SER A 37 -13.99 7.80 4.64
C SER A 37 -13.57 9.07 5.40
N THR A 38 -12.47 9.02 6.13
CA THR A 38 -11.98 10.16 6.89
C THR A 38 -11.46 11.27 5.99
N ALA A 39 -10.80 10.93 4.88
CA ALA A 39 -10.34 11.92 3.92
C ALA A 39 -11.52 12.66 3.27
N LEU A 40 -12.60 11.96 2.90
CA LEU A 40 -13.80 12.58 2.33
C LEU A 40 -14.49 13.51 3.32
N VAL A 41 -14.69 13.06 4.56
CA VAL A 41 -15.29 13.89 5.62
C VAL A 41 -14.39 15.08 5.95
N ALA A 42 -13.07 14.89 6.01
CA ALA A 42 -12.13 15.98 6.25
C ALA A 42 -12.15 17.01 5.12
N ILE A 43 -12.23 16.60 3.85
CA ILE A 43 -12.38 17.52 2.72
C ILE A 43 -13.63 18.39 2.87
N ASP A 44 -14.78 17.79 3.23
CA ASP A 44 -16.03 18.54 3.46
C ASP A 44 -15.90 19.53 4.65
N LEU A 45 -15.24 19.12 5.73
CA LEU A 45 -14.99 20.00 6.88
C LEU A 45 -14.03 21.16 6.53
N PHE A 46 -12.95 20.88 5.79
CA PHE A 46 -12.04 21.93 5.33
C PHE A 46 -12.71 22.88 4.34
N TRP A 47 -13.60 22.38 3.49
CA TRP A 47 -14.44 23.21 2.63
C TRP A 47 -15.32 24.16 3.45
N ARG A 48 -15.84 23.72 4.60
CA ARG A 48 -16.62 24.57 5.53
C ARG A 48 -15.75 25.44 6.44
N HIS A 49 -14.43 25.47 6.24
CA HIS A 49 -13.46 26.15 7.10
C HIS A 49 -13.39 25.65 8.56
N GLU A 50 -13.84 24.42 8.80
CA GLU A 50 -13.86 23.78 10.11
C GLU A 50 -12.53 23.05 10.40
N LEU A 51 -11.47 23.84 10.67
CA LEU A 51 -10.09 23.36 10.79
C LEU A 51 -9.90 22.28 11.87
N VAL A 52 -10.37 22.55 13.10
CA VAL A 52 -10.17 21.65 14.25
C VAL A 52 -10.86 20.30 14.05
N PRO A 53 -12.18 20.22 13.76
CA PRO A 53 -12.81 18.93 13.52
C PRO A 53 -12.28 18.27 12.24
N GLY A 54 -11.91 19.03 11.20
CA GLY A 54 -11.28 18.51 9.99
C GLY A 54 -9.97 17.76 10.30
N LEU A 55 -9.10 18.35 11.13
CA LEU A 55 -7.86 17.71 11.59
C LEU A 55 -8.12 16.49 12.48
N ILE A 56 -9.08 16.58 13.41
CA ILE A 56 -9.45 15.46 14.28
C ILE A 56 -9.89 14.27 13.42
N ILE A 57 -10.78 14.49 12.46
CA ILE A 57 -11.26 13.43 11.57
C ILE A 57 -10.18 12.93 10.63
N ALA A 58 -9.31 13.80 10.09
CA ALA A 58 -8.23 13.41 9.20
C ALA A 58 -7.17 12.51 9.88
N VAL A 59 -6.99 12.65 11.20
CA VAL A 59 -5.90 11.98 11.94
C VAL A 59 -6.40 10.87 12.85
N LEU A 60 -7.40 11.13 13.69
CA LEU A 60 -7.72 10.28 14.83
C LEU A 60 -8.27 8.90 14.41
N PRO A 61 -9.31 8.78 13.55
CA PRO A 61 -9.82 7.47 13.15
C PRO A 61 -8.80 6.60 12.40
N PRO A 62 -8.03 7.13 11.41
CA PRO A 62 -6.94 6.40 10.76
C PRO A 62 -5.91 5.86 11.74
N VAL A 63 -5.52 6.66 12.74
CA VAL A 63 -4.53 6.28 13.76
C VAL A 63 -5.07 5.20 14.70
N LEU A 64 -6.33 5.31 15.14
CA LEU A 64 -6.98 4.30 15.98
C LEU A 64 -7.08 2.96 15.26
N VAL A 65 -7.51 2.95 14.00
CA VAL A 65 -7.58 1.73 13.19
C VAL A 65 -6.19 1.14 12.99
N SER A 66 -5.17 1.97 12.72
CA SER A 66 -3.77 1.50 12.67
C SER A 66 -3.32 0.88 13.98
N ALA A 67 -3.63 1.49 15.13
CA ALA A 67 -3.23 1.00 16.45
C ALA A 67 -3.88 -0.36 16.78
N VAL A 68 -5.17 -0.50 16.51
CA VAL A 68 -5.90 -1.78 16.70
C VAL A 68 -5.31 -2.87 15.80
N LEU A 69 -5.08 -2.57 14.51
CA LEU A 69 -4.53 -3.55 13.57
C LEU A 69 -3.08 -3.96 13.88
N LEU A 70 -2.26 -3.05 14.42
CA LEU A 70 -0.90 -3.39 14.83
C LEU A 70 -0.86 -4.24 16.10
N ARG A 71 -1.87 -4.11 16.97
CA ARG A 71 -2.00 -4.90 18.20
C ARG A 71 -2.61 -6.28 17.95
N GLU A 72 -3.72 -6.33 17.22
CA GLU A 72 -4.60 -7.49 17.16
C GLU A 72 -4.66 -8.14 15.77
N GLY A 73 -4.10 -7.50 14.74
CA GLY A 73 -4.13 -8.02 13.38
C GLY A 73 -3.19 -9.21 13.18
N ASP A 74 -3.74 -10.33 12.70
CA ASP A 74 -2.97 -11.41 12.10
C ASP A 74 -2.45 -10.97 10.71
N LEU A 75 -1.33 -10.25 10.74
CA LEU A 75 -0.65 -9.68 9.57
C LEU A 75 0.14 -10.74 8.79
N GLU A 76 0.30 -11.94 9.34
CA GLU A 76 1.07 -13.03 8.75
C GLU A 76 0.36 -13.60 7.52
N ARG A 77 -0.97 -13.66 7.57
CA ARG A 77 -1.82 -14.04 6.42
C ARG A 77 -1.66 -13.09 5.23
N TYR A 78 -1.41 -11.81 5.49
CA TYR A 78 -1.18 -10.81 4.44
C TYR A 78 0.23 -10.86 3.86
N ARG A 79 1.23 -11.35 4.62
CA ARG A 79 2.61 -11.56 4.15
C ARG A 79 2.69 -12.49 2.94
N ALA A 80 1.91 -13.57 2.97
CA ALA A 80 1.85 -14.60 1.93
C ALA A 80 0.96 -14.22 0.73
N SER A 81 0.20 -13.12 0.83
CA SER A 81 -0.73 -12.71 -0.23
C SER A 81 -0.01 -12.02 -1.41
N PRO A 82 -0.54 -12.12 -2.65
CA PRO A 82 -0.03 -11.37 -3.80
C PRO A 82 0.01 -9.85 -3.57
N MET A 83 -0.95 -9.34 -2.78
CA MET A 83 -1.02 -7.93 -2.39
C MET A 83 0.10 -7.55 -1.41
N GLY A 84 0.43 -8.43 -0.46
CA GLY A 84 1.56 -8.27 0.46
C GLY A 84 2.90 -8.24 -0.26
N ALA A 85 3.10 -9.11 -1.25
CA ALA A 85 4.29 -9.12 -2.09
C ALA A 85 4.40 -7.86 -2.97
N TYR A 86 3.27 -7.34 -3.44
CA TYR A 86 3.18 -6.08 -4.18
C TYR A 86 3.63 -4.88 -3.34
N LEU A 87 3.09 -4.71 -2.13
CA LEU A 87 3.42 -3.54 -1.29
C LEU A 87 4.87 -3.51 -0.87
N ARG A 88 5.41 -4.68 -0.47
CA ARG A 88 6.84 -4.81 -0.14
C ARG A 88 7.74 -4.29 -1.24
N ARG A 89 7.29 -4.36 -2.49
CA ARG A 89 8.09 -3.99 -3.65
C ARG A 89 7.84 -2.56 -4.15
N PHE A 90 6.64 -2.02 -3.96
CA PHE A 90 6.25 -0.74 -4.56
C PHE A 90 5.92 0.36 -3.55
N MET A 91 5.68 0.02 -2.29
CA MET A 91 5.27 0.97 -1.25
C MET A 91 6.49 1.46 -0.45
N SER A 92 7.36 2.21 -1.13
CA SER A 92 8.53 2.83 -0.49
C SER A 92 8.12 3.99 0.42
N PRO A 93 8.97 4.40 1.39
CA PRO A 93 8.71 5.58 2.22
C PRO A 93 8.44 6.84 1.40
N ALA A 94 9.11 6.99 0.25
CA ALA A 94 8.88 8.11 -0.67
C ALA A 94 7.46 8.11 -1.27
N VAL A 95 6.92 6.94 -1.62
CA VAL A 95 5.53 6.82 -2.12
C VAL A 95 4.53 7.15 -1.01
N GLN A 96 4.81 6.76 0.23
CA GLN A 96 3.99 7.13 1.39
C GLN A 96 4.00 8.65 1.63
N ALA A 97 5.18 9.28 1.55
CA ALA A 97 5.32 10.74 1.64
C ALA A 97 4.54 11.44 0.52
N LEU A 98 4.60 10.93 -0.71
CA LEU A 98 3.86 11.49 -1.84
C LEU A 98 2.33 11.35 -1.68
N ARG A 99 1.85 10.26 -1.06
CA ARG A 99 0.43 10.11 -0.68
C ARG A 99 0.01 11.17 0.34
N LEU A 100 0.82 11.36 1.40
CA LEU A 100 0.58 12.39 2.41
C LEU A 100 0.56 13.79 1.79
N PHE A 101 1.49 14.06 0.88
CA PHE A 101 1.53 15.31 0.13
C PHE A 101 0.26 15.50 -0.71
N GLY A 102 -0.20 14.47 -1.45
CA GLY A 102 -1.44 14.53 -2.22
C GLY A 102 -2.68 14.79 -1.36
N ALA A 103 -2.76 14.17 -0.19
CA ALA A 103 -3.84 14.44 0.78
C ALA A 103 -3.77 15.88 1.32
N ALA A 104 -2.57 16.37 1.66
CA ALA A 104 -2.37 17.74 2.11
C ALA A 104 -2.77 18.77 1.05
N VAL A 105 -2.41 18.52 -0.22
CA VAL A 105 -2.86 19.33 -1.37
C VAL A 105 -4.37 19.34 -1.48
N ALA A 106 -5.03 18.18 -1.32
CA ALA A 106 -6.49 18.11 -1.37
C ALA A 106 -7.15 18.89 -0.23
N PHE A 107 -6.62 18.80 0.99
CA PHE A 107 -7.13 19.55 2.14
C PHE A 107 -6.90 21.07 2.00
N TYR A 108 -5.71 21.46 1.55
CA TYR A 108 -5.39 22.86 1.26
C TYR A 108 -6.29 23.41 0.15
N ALA A 109 -6.48 22.66 -0.93
CA ALA A 109 -7.37 23.05 -2.03
C ALA A 109 -8.84 23.12 -1.58
N ALA A 110 -9.27 22.24 -0.67
CA ALA A 110 -10.60 22.30 -0.08
C ALA A 110 -10.79 23.58 0.73
N TRP A 111 -9.80 23.97 1.53
CA TRP A 111 -9.83 25.23 2.27
C TRP A 111 -10.02 26.44 1.35
N TYR A 112 -9.28 26.51 0.24
CA TYR A 112 -9.39 27.61 -0.72
C TYR A 112 -10.51 27.44 -1.76
N HIS A 113 -11.38 26.44 -1.61
CA HIS A 113 -12.49 26.18 -2.53
C HIS A 113 -12.03 26.01 -3.98
N VAL A 114 -10.96 25.25 -4.20
CA VAL A 114 -10.39 24.95 -5.52
C VAL A 114 -10.65 23.48 -5.89
N PRO A 115 -11.78 23.14 -6.56
CA PRO A 115 -12.12 21.76 -6.90
C PRO A 115 -11.04 21.04 -7.70
N ALA A 116 -10.40 21.74 -8.64
CA ALA A 116 -9.31 21.19 -9.45
C ALA A 116 -8.14 20.70 -8.58
N GLY A 117 -7.81 21.42 -7.50
CA GLY A 117 -6.78 21.03 -6.55
C GLY A 117 -7.18 19.82 -5.71
N ILE A 118 -8.46 19.73 -5.31
CA ILE A 118 -8.99 18.54 -4.61
C ILE A 118 -8.87 17.30 -5.50
N TYR A 119 -9.38 17.37 -6.73
CA TYR A 119 -9.31 16.24 -7.66
C TYR A 119 -7.86 15.90 -8.02
N GLY A 120 -6.98 16.89 -8.16
CA GLY A 120 -5.55 16.69 -8.39
C GLY A 120 -4.85 15.96 -7.23
N GLY A 121 -5.12 16.37 -5.99
CA GLY A 121 -4.58 15.73 -4.79
C GLY A 121 -5.06 14.28 -4.64
N ILE A 122 -6.36 14.04 -4.84
CA ILE A 122 -6.94 12.68 -4.85
C ILE A 122 -6.33 11.83 -5.97
N ALA A 123 -6.22 12.37 -7.18
CA ALA A 123 -5.61 11.68 -8.31
C ALA A 123 -4.17 11.30 -8.04
N LEU A 124 -3.39 12.18 -7.39
CA LEU A 124 -2.01 11.87 -6.98
C LEU A 124 -1.96 10.69 -6.00
N VAL A 125 -2.85 10.67 -4.99
CA VAL A 125 -2.96 9.55 -4.04
C VAL A 125 -3.34 8.24 -4.76
N ALA A 126 -4.29 8.31 -5.69
CA ALA A 126 -4.72 7.17 -6.50
C ALA A 126 -3.58 6.65 -7.39
N ILE A 127 -2.81 7.54 -8.03
CA ILE A 127 -1.64 7.19 -8.83
C ILE A 127 -0.59 6.52 -7.95
N CYS A 128 -0.34 6.99 -6.73
CA CYS A 128 0.59 6.34 -5.81
C CYS A 128 0.20 4.90 -5.50
N TRP A 129 -1.10 4.64 -5.30
CA TRP A 129 -1.64 3.29 -5.14
C TRP A 129 -1.53 2.45 -6.42
N ALA A 130 -1.83 3.03 -7.58
CA ALA A 130 -1.78 2.39 -8.89
C ALA A 130 -0.35 2.20 -9.43
N ASN A 131 0.64 2.90 -8.89
CA ASN A 131 2.02 2.93 -9.39
C ASN A 131 2.67 1.54 -9.36
N GLY A 132 2.33 0.71 -8.38
CA GLY A 132 2.76 -0.68 -8.39
C GLY A 132 2.01 -1.53 -9.41
N VAL A 133 0.74 -1.23 -9.74
CA VAL A 133 -0.10 -2.03 -10.66
C VAL A 133 0.45 -1.88 -12.07
N GLY A 134 0.73 -0.65 -12.50
CA GLY A 134 1.31 -0.37 -13.81
C GLY A 134 2.69 -1.00 -14.00
N ARG A 135 3.57 -0.92 -12.99
CA ARG A 135 4.91 -1.53 -13.05
C ARG A 135 4.92 -3.05 -12.87
N ALA A 136 3.92 -3.62 -12.20
CA ALA A 136 3.71 -5.07 -12.13
C ALA A 136 3.18 -5.62 -13.47
N LEU A 137 2.24 -4.92 -14.12
CA LEU A 137 1.74 -5.27 -15.44
C LEU A 137 2.81 -5.15 -16.53
N ALA A 138 3.59 -4.05 -16.52
CA ALA A 138 4.66 -3.82 -17.48
C ALA A 138 5.71 -4.94 -17.45
N ARG A 139 6.04 -5.46 -16.26
CA ARG A 139 6.96 -6.60 -16.11
C ARG A 139 6.38 -7.94 -16.55
N ARG A 140 5.09 -8.20 -16.30
CA ARG A 140 4.42 -9.40 -16.84
C ARG A 140 4.42 -9.41 -18.37
N ARG A 141 4.18 -8.25 -18.99
CA ARG A 141 4.29 -8.09 -20.45
C ARG A 141 5.72 -8.29 -20.96
N GLY A 142 6.73 -7.78 -20.25
CA GLY A 142 8.13 -8.00 -20.60
C GLY A 142 8.57 -9.47 -20.50
N LEU A 143 8.15 -10.20 -19.44
CA LEU A 143 8.43 -11.63 -19.29
C LEU A 143 7.71 -12.50 -20.33
N LEU A 144 6.47 -12.16 -20.67
CA LEU A 144 5.75 -12.83 -21.75
C LEU A 144 6.42 -12.58 -23.10
N GLY A 145 6.87 -11.34 -23.35
CA GLY A 145 7.66 -11.03 -24.54
C GLY A 145 8.95 -11.84 -24.63
N LEU A 146 9.66 -12.00 -23.50
CA LEU A 146 10.89 -12.80 -23.45
C LEU A 146 10.64 -14.31 -23.64
N LEU A 147 9.54 -14.83 -23.08
CA LEU A 147 9.15 -16.24 -23.23
C LEU A 147 8.67 -16.57 -24.64
N LEU A 148 7.98 -15.63 -25.30
CA LEU A 148 7.59 -15.78 -26.71
C LEU A 148 8.82 -15.75 -27.62
N VAL A 149 9.71 -14.76 -27.45
CA VAL A 149 10.99 -14.69 -28.19
C VAL A 149 11.83 -15.96 -27.99
N ARG A 150 11.93 -16.47 -26.76
CA ARG A 150 12.68 -17.69 -26.47
C ARG A 150 12.05 -18.95 -27.10
N ARG A 151 10.71 -19.00 -27.21
CA ARG A 151 10.00 -20.08 -27.88
C ARG A 151 10.21 -20.06 -29.40
N ASP A 152 10.29 -18.87 -29.99
CA ASP A 152 10.50 -18.71 -31.43
C ASP A 152 11.90 -19.13 -31.87
N HIS A 153 12.91 -18.95 -31.02
CA HIS A 153 14.26 -19.48 -31.26
C HIS A 153 14.32 -21.01 -31.22
N LEU A 154 13.64 -21.65 -30.25
CA LEU A 154 13.60 -23.11 -30.13
C LEU A 154 12.89 -23.83 -31.29
N LEU A 155 11.99 -23.12 -32.00
CA LEU A 155 11.26 -23.68 -33.15
C LEU A 155 12.00 -23.51 -34.49
N ARG A 156 13.06 -22.69 -34.55
CA ARG A 156 13.89 -22.52 -35.76
C ARG A 156 15.09 -23.46 -35.82
N ASP A 157 15.45 -24.07 -34.69
CA ASP A 157 16.59 -24.99 -34.57
C ASP A 157 16.16 -26.47 -34.70
N MET A 158 14.91 -26.75 -35.08
CA MET A 158 14.37 -28.08 -35.46
C MET A 158 14.01 -28.10 -36.94
#